data_AF-A0A151BUD1-F1
#
_entry.id   AF-A0A151BUD1-F1
#
_cell.length_a   1.000
_cell.length_b   1.000
_cell.length_c   1.000
_cell.angle_alpha   90.00
_cell.angle_beta   90.00
_cell.angle_gamma   90.00
#
_symmetry.space_group_name_H-M   'P 1'
#
loop_
_entity.id
_entity.type
_entity.pdbx_description
1 polymer ?
#
loop_
_entity_poly.entity_id
_entity_poly.type
_entity_poly.pdbx_seq_one_letter_code
_entity_poly.pdbx_strand_id
1 'polypeptide(L)'
;MRFWLVPLALALGAALVWWVRRRTASTYVEWLIRRANGDPQRGRRAVVVTQVAALVAALAILVLAVFAEQWNRWFWLRIPLCVLVIATYVPLAVSLAPARFRWQRSAAMKVLERGASVPVADAIAGAGRIFAPIGSVVFLVAALLLSWHHLQT
;
A
#
# COMPACT_ATOMS: atom_id res chain seq x y z
N MET A 1 -33.15 -2.95 -4.52
CA MET A 1 -32.56 -1.90 -5.39
C MET A 1 -31.25 -1.31 -4.84
N ARG A 2 -30.33 -2.13 -4.30
CA ARG A 2 -29.04 -1.66 -3.71
C ARG A 2 -27.80 -2.28 -4.37
N PHE A 3 -27.98 -3.14 -5.38
CA PHE A 3 -26.89 -3.86 -6.03
C PHE A 3 -25.98 -2.98 -6.91
N TRP A 4 -26.47 -1.83 -7.39
CA TRP A 4 -25.69 -0.89 -8.23
C TRP A 4 -24.76 0.03 -7.42
N LEU A 5 -25.03 0.24 -6.14
CA LEU A 5 -24.19 1.07 -5.27
C LEU A 5 -22.84 0.40 -4.97
N VAL A 6 -22.81 -0.92 -4.92
CA VAL A 6 -21.59 -1.71 -4.65
C VAL A 6 -20.55 -1.56 -5.78
N PRO A 7 -20.87 -1.83 -7.07
CA PRO A 7 -19.91 -1.63 -8.16
C PRO A 7 -19.56 -0.16 -8.35
N LEU A 8 -20.48 0.78 -8.09
CA LEU A 8 -20.19 2.22 -8.17
C LEU A 8 -19.22 2.67 -7.06
N ALA A 9 -19.42 2.21 -5.82
CA ALA A 9 -18.52 2.48 -4.70
C ALA A 9 -17.16 1.81 -4.90
N LEU A 10 -17.13 0.60 -5.48
CA LEU A 10 -15.89 -0.07 -5.86
C LEU A 10 -15.16 0.68 -6.99
N ALA A 11 -15.88 1.17 -8.00
CA ALA A 11 -15.30 1.94 -9.10
C ALA A 11 -14.76 3.30 -8.62
N LEU A 12 -15.53 4.02 -7.79
CA LEU A 12 -15.10 5.28 -7.18
C LEU A 12 -13.94 5.06 -6.22
N GLY A 13 -14.00 4.00 -5.41
CA GLY A 13 -12.91 3.58 -4.54
C GLY A 13 -11.65 3.29 -5.37
N ALA A 14 -11.74 2.44 -6.38
CA ALA A 14 -10.63 2.10 -7.27
C ALA A 14 -10.07 3.31 -8.03
N ALA A 15 -10.92 4.22 -8.49
CA ALA A 15 -10.51 5.46 -9.14
C ALA A 15 -9.78 6.39 -8.16
N LEU A 16 -10.26 6.49 -6.92
CA LEU A 16 -9.64 7.30 -5.87
C LEU A 16 -8.32 6.67 -5.41
N VAL A 17 -8.26 5.34 -5.25
CA VAL A 17 -7.02 4.58 -5.01
C VAL A 17 -6.02 4.83 -6.13
N TRP A 18 -6.46 4.76 -7.39
CA TRP A 18 -5.60 4.95 -8.55
C TRP A 18 -5.07 6.39 -8.63
N TRP A 19 -5.92 7.37 -8.34
CA TRP A 19 -5.57 8.77 -8.33
C TRP A 19 -4.61 9.12 -7.19
N VAL A 20 -4.89 8.67 -5.96
CA VAL A 20 -3.99 8.78 -4.81
C VAL A 20 -2.67 8.09 -5.12
N ARG A 21 -2.69 6.86 -5.64
CA ARG A 21 -1.48 6.12 -6.05
C ARG A 21 -0.64 6.92 -7.05
N ARG A 22 -1.25 7.54 -8.07
CA ARG A 22 -0.53 8.34 -9.06
C ARG A 22 0.14 9.57 -8.42
N ARG A 23 -0.54 10.27 -7.52
CA ARG A 23 0.01 11.44 -6.82
C ARG A 23 1.05 11.06 -5.76
N THR A 24 0.78 10.06 -4.95
CA THR A 24 1.63 9.70 -3.80
C THR A 24 2.91 9.01 -4.24
N ALA A 25 2.90 8.22 -5.33
CA ALA A 25 4.11 7.54 -5.80
C ALA A 25 5.20 8.52 -6.28
N SER A 26 4.84 9.68 -6.84
CA SER A 26 5.83 10.68 -7.24
C SER A 26 6.40 11.41 -6.03
N THR A 27 5.53 11.96 -5.18
CA THR A 27 5.91 12.68 -3.96
C THR A 27 6.70 11.80 -2.99
N TYR A 28 6.31 10.53 -2.83
CA TYR A 28 6.95 9.60 -1.91
C TYR A 28 8.39 9.29 -2.33
N VAL A 29 8.63 9.00 -3.62
CA VAL A 29 9.97 8.74 -4.12
C VAL A 29 10.83 10.01 -4.07
N GLU A 30 10.29 11.20 -4.39
CA GLU A 30 11.01 12.46 -4.17
C GLU A 30 11.38 12.68 -2.71
N TRP A 31 10.45 12.44 -1.79
CA TRP A 31 10.70 12.56 -0.36
C TRP A 31 11.80 11.60 0.09
N LEU A 32 11.80 10.35 -0.41
CA LEU A 32 12.85 9.37 -0.14
C LEU A 32 14.22 9.83 -0.67
N ILE A 33 14.28 10.41 -1.87
CA ILE A 33 15.53 10.93 -2.45
C ILE A 33 16.07 12.10 -1.63
N ARG A 34 15.21 13.07 -1.26
CA ARG A 34 15.58 14.20 -0.39
C ARG A 34 16.06 13.71 0.97
N ARG A 35 15.42 12.68 1.54
CA ARG A 35 15.79 12.09 2.84
C ARG A 35 17.08 11.28 2.77
N ALA A 36 17.36 10.62 1.65
CA ALA A 36 18.61 9.90 1.42
C ALA A 36 19.81 10.86 1.39
N ASN A 37 19.66 12.06 0.80
CA ASN A 37 20.70 13.08 0.73
C ASN A 37 22.05 12.53 0.22
N GLY A 38 22.00 11.67 -0.82
CA GLY A 38 23.17 11.00 -1.40
C GLY A 38 23.67 9.77 -0.64
N ASP A 39 23.18 9.49 0.57
CA ASP A 39 23.58 8.35 1.38
C ASP A 39 22.62 7.14 1.17
N PRO A 40 23.13 6.00 0.63
CA PRO A 40 22.33 4.80 0.42
C PRO A 40 21.73 4.21 1.71
N GLN A 41 22.43 4.33 2.84
CA GLN A 41 21.93 3.79 4.11
C GLN A 41 20.74 4.59 4.64
N ARG A 42 20.77 5.91 4.50
CA ARG A 42 19.65 6.79 4.86
C ARG A 42 18.43 6.52 3.98
N GLY A 43 18.63 6.33 2.68
CA GLY A 43 17.57 5.92 1.75
C GLY A 43 16.92 4.59 2.16
N ARG A 44 17.73 3.57 2.46
CA ARG A 44 17.24 2.27 2.96
C ARG A 44 16.46 2.41 4.26
N ARG A 45 16.99 3.13 5.25
CA ARG A 45 16.32 3.35 6.55
C ARG A 45 14.99 4.08 6.36
N ALA A 46 14.95 5.12 5.53
CA ALA A 46 13.73 5.87 5.25
C ALA A 46 12.63 4.95 4.70
N VAL A 47 12.95 4.10 3.73
CA VAL A 47 12.00 3.11 3.18
C VAL A 47 11.49 2.14 4.25
N VAL A 48 12.40 1.59 5.06
CA VAL A 48 12.02 0.62 6.11
C VAL A 48 11.10 1.28 7.13
N VAL A 49 11.47 2.47 7.65
CA VAL A 49 10.69 3.17 8.66
C VAL A 49 9.30 3.52 8.16
N THR A 50 9.18 4.05 6.94
CA THR A 50 7.87 4.40 6.37
C THR A 50 7.01 3.17 6.08
N GLN A 51 7.58 2.10 5.53
CA GLN A 51 6.83 0.87 5.25
C GLN A 51 6.40 0.15 6.54
N VAL A 52 7.26 0.13 7.57
CA VAL A 52 6.92 -0.44 8.88
C VAL A 52 5.84 0.40 9.56
N ALA A 53 5.97 1.73 9.58
CA ALA A 53 4.93 2.61 10.14
C ALA A 53 3.59 2.44 9.41
N ALA A 54 3.59 2.35 8.08
CA ALA A 54 2.39 2.11 7.30
C ALA A 54 1.80 0.71 7.55
N LEU A 55 2.64 -0.31 7.73
CA LEU A 55 2.20 -1.66 8.07
C LEU A 55 1.55 -1.69 9.46
N VAL A 56 2.15 -1.06 10.47
CA VAL A 56 1.59 -0.97 11.82
C VAL A 56 0.24 -0.26 11.79
N ALA A 57 0.13 0.85 11.06
CA ALA A 57 -1.14 1.54 10.87
C ALA A 57 -2.19 0.66 10.17
N ALA A 58 -1.80 -0.06 9.12
CA ALA A 58 -2.69 -0.98 8.42
C ALA A 58 -3.20 -2.10 9.34
N LEU A 59 -2.31 -2.72 10.12
CA LEU A 59 -2.67 -3.76 11.08
C LEU A 59 -3.59 -3.21 12.18
N ALA A 60 -3.32 -2.02 12.72
CA ALA A 60 -4.19 -1.38 13.71
C ALA A 60 -5.60 -1.15 13.16
N ILE A 61 -5.71 -0.71 11.90
CA ILE A 61 -7.00 -0.52 11.22
C ILE A 61 -7.72 -1.86 11.02
N LEU A 62 -7.01 -2.93 10.63
CA LEU A 62 -7.60 -4.27 10.51
C LEU A 62 -8.08 -4.80 11.87
N VAL A 63 -7.31 -4.60 12.94
CA VAL A 63 -7.70 -4.98 14.31
C VAL A 63 -8.95 -4.20 14.74
N LEU A 64 -8.99 -2.89 14.48
CA LEU A 64 -10.18 -2.07 14.71
C LEU A 64 -11.39 -2.55 13.91
N ALA A 65 -11.19 -2.99 12.68
CA ALA A 65 -12.25 -3.52 11.83
C ALA A 65 -12.86 -4.82 12.40
N VAL A 66 -12.01 -5.72 12.93
CA VAL A 66 -12.46 -6.95 13.62
C VAL A 66 -13.16 -6.60 14.95
N PHE A 67 -12.61 -5.68 15.73
CA PHE A 67 -13.17 -5.27 17.01
C PHE A 67 -14.54 -4.58 16.86
N ALA A 68 -14.69 -3.71 15.85
CA ALA A 68 -15.95 -3.04 15.55
C ALA A 68 -17.07 -4.02 15.16
N GLU A 69 -16.71 -5.12 14.50
CA GLU A 69 -17.66 -6.19 14.16
C GLU A 69 -18.05 -7.03 15.39
N GLN A 70 -17.07 -7.54 16.14
CA GLN A 70 -17.33 -8.46 17.26
C GLN A 70 -18.04 -7.77 18.43
N TRP A 71 -17.69 -6.52 18.75
CA TRP A 71 -18.19 -5.86 19.96
C TRP A 71 -19.46 -5.03 19.71
N ASN A 72 -19.53 -4.33 18.57
CA ASN A 72 -20.59 -3.35 18.29
C ASN A 72 -21.55 -3.75 17.16
N ARG A 73 -21.34 -4.90 16.50
CA ARG A 73 -22.12 -5.34 15.31
C ARG A 73 -22.13 -4.31 14.17
N TRP A 74 -21.12 -3.45 14.09
CA TRP A 74 -21.01 -2.43 13.06
C TRP A 74 -20.42 -2.99 11.76
N PHE A 75 -21.14 -3.93 11.14
CA PHE A 75 -20.76 -4.56 9.87
C PHE A 75 -20.40 -3.55 8.77
N TRP A 76 -21.11 -2.42 8.76
CA TRP A 76 -20.92 -1.33 7.81
C TRP A 76 -19.59 -0.60 7.96
N LEU A 77 -18.93 -0.64 9.12
CA LEU A 77 -17.66 0.04 9.36
C LEU A 77 -16.45 -0.83 8.97
N ARG A 78 -16.59 -2.16 9.02
CA ARG A 78 -15.52 -3.09 8.62
C ARG A 78 -15.14 -2.96 7.15
N ILE A 79 -16.15 -2.87 6.28
CA ILE A 79 -15.97 -2.75 4.82
C ILE A 79 -15.12 -1.53 4.44
N PRO A 80 -15.46 -0.29 4.85
CA PRO A 80 -14.67 0.88 4.52
C PRO A 80 -13.27 0.84 5.15
N LEU A 81 -13.10 0.25 6.35
CA LEU A 81 -11.78 0.10 6.97
C LEU A 81 -10.89 -0.86 6.18
N CYS A 82 -11.41 -2.03 5.75
CA CYS A 82 -10.67 -2.98 4.93
C CYS A 82 -10.35 -2.39 3.55
N VAL A 83 -11.33 -1.72 2.93
CA VAL A 83 -11.13 -1.01 1.65
C VAL A 83 -10.07 0.08 1.80
N LEU A 84 -10.04 0.81 2.91
CA LEU A 84 -9.05 1.85 3.18
C LEU A 84 -7.64 1.26 3.32
N VAL A 85 -7.48 0.12 3.98
CA VAL A 85 -6.19 -0.59 4.06
C VAL A 85 -5.72 -1.04 2.68
N ILE A 86 -6.63 -1.66 1.90
CA ILE A 86 -6.33 -2.07 0.53
C ILE A 86 -5.98 -0.86 -0.34
N ALA A 87 -6.67 0.27 -0.15
CA ALA A 87 -6.49 1.47 -0.93
C ALA A 87 -5.19 2.23 -0.62
N THR A 88 -4.72 2.17 0.63
CA THR A 88 -3.58 2.98 1.07
C THR A 88 -2.30 2.14 1.15
N TYR A 89 -2.34 1.04 1.91
CA TYR A 89 -1.15 0.25 2.21
C TYR A 89 -0.69 -0.57 1.02
N VAL A 90 -1.60 -1.23 0.30
CA VAL A 90 -1.21 -2.13 -0.81
C VAL A 90 -0.52 -1.37 -1.94
N PRO A 91 -1.02 -0.21 -2.42
CA PRO A 91 -0.30 0.59 -3.40
C PRO A 91 1.05 1.08 -2.92
N LEU A 92 1.19 1.43 -1.64
CA LEU A 92 2.45 1.85 -1.05
C LEU A 92 3.46 0.70 -1.00
N ALA A 93 3.06 -0.47 -0.53
CA ALA A 93 3.89 -1.68 -0.47
C ALA A 93 4.32 -2.15 -1.86
N VAL A 94 3.43 -2.03 -2.86
CA VAL A 94 3.71 -2.44 -4.24
C VAL A 94 4.41 -1.34 -5.07
N SER A 95 4.45 -0.09 -4.60
CA SER A 95 5.05 1.03 -5.35
C SER A 95 6.54 0.81 -5.67
N LEU A 96 7.24 0.15 -4.75
CA LEU A 96 8.66 -0.22 -4.84
C LEU A 96 8.87 -1.70 -5.17
N ALA A 97 7.82 -2.42 -5.57
CA ALA A 97 7.93 -3.82 -5.96
C ALA A 97 8.82 -3.97 -7.21
N PRO A 98 9.53 -5.12 -7.33
CA PRO A 98 10.27 -5.43 -8.55
C PRO A 98 9.32 -5.45 -9.75
N ALA A 99 9.79 -4.93 -10.89
CA ALA A 99 9.06 -5.02 -12.14
C ALA A 99 8.90 -6.51 -12.50
N ARG A 100 7.64 -6.97 -12.62
CA ARG A 100 7.33 -8.35 -13.02
C ARG A 100 7.11 -8.48 -14.53
N PHE A 101 6.77 -7.37 -15.18
CA PHE A 101 6.48 -7.32 -16.62
C PHE A 101 7.42 -6.35 -17.34
N ARG A 102 7.76 -6.64 -18.60
CA ARG A 102 8.65 -5.81 -19.44
C ARG A 102 8.20 -4.35 -19.58
N TRP A 103 6.90 -4.08 -19.46
CA TRP A 103 6.33 -2.73 -19.56
C TRP A 103 6.33 -1.97 -18.22
N GLN A 104 6.72 -2.61 -17.11
CA GLN A 104 6.78 -1.96 -15.81
C GLN A 104 8.16 -1.37 -15.57
N ARG A 105 8.21 -0.07 -15.24
CA ARG A 105 9.45 0.58 -14.78
C ARG A 105 9.84 0.03 -13.41
N SER A 106 11.10 -0.38 -13.27
CA SER A 106 11.63 -0.86 -11.99
C SER A 106 11.66 0.28 -10.96
N ALA A 107 11.58 -0.06 -9.67
CA ALA A 107 11.68 0.92 -8.60
C ALA A 107 13.00 1.70 -8.67
N ALA A 108 14.11 1.03 -9.00
CA ALA A 108 15.40 1.67 -9.21
C ALA A 108 15.37 2.68 -10.37
N MET A 109 14.76 2.32 -11.51
CA MET A 109 14.63 3.23 -12.66
C MET A 109 13.82 4.47 -12.32
N LYS A 110 12.72 4.34 -11.56
CA LYS A 110 11.92 5.49 -11.11
C LYS A 110 12.69 6.45 -10.20
N VAL A 111 13.65 5.93 -9.44
CA VAL A 111 14.49 6.71 -8.52
C VAL A 111 15.64 7.37 -9.29
N LEU A 112 16.25 6.66 -10.24
CA LEU A 112 17.27 7.16 -11.16
C LEU A 112 16.75 8.29 -12.07
N GLU A 113 15.56 8.11 -12.65
CA GLU A 113 14.88 9.12 -13.49
C GLU A 113 14.65 10.45 -12.74
N ARG A 114 14.73 10.45 -11.40
CA ARG A 114 14.59 11.65 -10.56
C ARG A 114 15.91 12.21 -10.03
N GLY A 115 17.03 11.82 -10.62
CA GLY A 115 18.34 12.38 -10.33
C GLY A 115 19.05 11.80 -9.10
N ALA A 116 18.59 10.65 -8.59
CA ALA A 116 19.33 9.94 -7.55
C ALA A 116 20.54 9.19 -8.13
N SER A 117 21.57 8.99 -7.31
CA SER A 117 22.70 8.15 -7.68
C SER A 117 22.30 6.67 -7.73
N VAL A 118 22.97 5.89 -8.60
CA VAL A 118 22.81 4.42 -8.71
C VAL A 118 22.82 3.70 -7.36
N PRO A 119 23.80 3.93 -6.45
CA PRO A 119 23.82 3.24 -5.17
C PRO A 119 22.62 3.58 -4.26
N VAL A 120 22.07 4.80 -4.34
CA VAL A 120 20.86 5.19 -3.59
C VAL A 120 19.62 4.52 -4.19
N ALA A 121 19.53 4.47 -5.52
CA ALA A 121 18.43 3.83 -6.23
C ALA A 121 18.35 2.32 -5.92
N ASP A 122 19.49 1.63 -5.91
CA ASP A 122 19.55 0.20 -5.59
C ASP A 122 19.24 -0.07 -4.12
N ALA A 123 19.72 0.77 -3.20
CA ALA A 123 19.41 0.63 -1.78
C ALA A 123 17.90 0.80 -1.49
N ILE A 124 17.25 1.77 -2.14
CA ILE A 124 15.81 2.01 -2.02
C ILE A 124 15.01 0.86 -2.64
N ALA A 125 15.39 0.41 -3.84
CA ALA A 125 14.72 -0.69 -4.54
C ALA A 125 14.88 -2.02 -3.81
N GLY A 126 16.08 -2.31 -3.28
CA GLY A 126 16.37 -3.49 -2.49
C GLY A 126 15.56 -3.52 -1.19
N ALA A 127 15.48 -2.39 -0.47
CA ALA A 127 14.66 -2.27 0.73
C ALA A 127 13.16 -2.46 0.43
N GLY A 128 12.67 -1.84 -0.66
CA GLY A 128 11.26 -1.94 -1.06
C GLY A 128 10.84 -3.35 -1.50
N ARG A 129 11.76 -4.14 -2.07
CA ARG A 129 11.48 -5.52 -2.52
C ARG A 129 11.00 -6.42 -1.39
N ILE A 130 11.49 -6.22 -0.16
CA ILE A 130 11.12 -7.02 1.02
C ILE A 130 9.65 -6.81 1.39
N PHE A 131 9.10 -5.61 1.17
CA PHE A 131 7.74 -5.27 1.54
C PHE A 131 6.69 -5.66 0.50
N ALA A 132 7.09 -6.00 -0.74
CA ALA A 132 6.17 -6.47 -1.77
C ALA A 132 5.37 -7.72 -1.36
N PRO A 133 5.99 -8.82 -0.88
CA PRO A 133 5.23 -9.99 -0.40
C PRO A 133 4.39 -9.66 0.85
N ILE A 134 4.88 -8.78 1.73
CA ILE A 134 4.12 -8.33 2.91
C ILE A 134 2.84 -7.61 2.49
N GLY A 135 2.91 -6.72 1.50
CA GLY A 135 1.75 -6.08 0.89
C GLY A 135 0.73 -7.09 0.33
N SER A 136 1.20 -8.18 -0.30
CA SER A 136 0.32 -9.26 -0.77
C SER A 136 -0.35 -10.02 0.37
N VAL A 137 0.37 -10.30 1.47
CA VAL A 137 -0.20 -10.94 2.66
C VAL A 137 -1.26 -10.04 3.30
N VAL A 138 -0.97 -8.75 3.49
CA VAL A 138 -1.95 -7.81 4.05
C VAL A 138 -3.18 -7.66 3.15
N PHE A 139 -3.00 -7.65 1.83
CA PHE A 139 -4.12 -7.68 0.88
C PHE A 139 -4.97 -8.95 1.05
N LEU A 140 -4.36 -10.13 1.13
CA LEU A 140 -5.07 -11.39 1.34
C LEU A 140 -5.86 -11.38 2.65
N VAL A 141 -5.26 -10.91 3.74
CA VAL A 141 -5.92 -10.79 5.04
C VAL A 141 -7.11 -9.82 4.97
N ALA A 142 -6.93 -8.64 4.37
CA ALA A 142 -8.01 -7.67 4.21
C ALA A 142 -9.14 -8.19 3.31
N ALA A 143 -8.79 -8.93 2.24
CA ALA A 143 -9.75 -9.57 1.35
C ALA A 143 -10.53 -10.68 2.07
N LEU A 144 -9.86 -11.52 2.86
CA LEU A 144 -10.49 -12.55 3.70
C LEU A 144 -11.43 -11.92 4.72
N LEU A 145 -11.02 -10.85 5.39
CA LEU A 145 -11.88 -10.11 6.31
C LEU A 145 -13.09 -9.50 5.60
N LEU A 146 -12.95 -9.04 4.35
CA LEU A 146 -14.07 -8.58 3.55
C LEU A 146 -15.06 -9.71 3.24
N SER A 147 -14.56 -10.88 2.81
CA SER A 147 -15.39 -12.02 2.39
C SER A 147 -15.88 -12.91 3.54
N TRP A 148 -15.33 -12.78 4.75
CA TRP A 148 -15.73 -13.54 5.94
C TRP A 148 -17.24 -13.51 6.22
N HIS A 149 -17.91 -12.40 5.91
CA HIS A 149 -19.35 -12.27 6.14
C HIS A 149 -20.18 -13.13 5.17
N HIS A 150 -19.68 -13.36 3.94
CA HIS A 150 -20.34 -14.23 2.97
C HIS A 150 -20.13 -15.72 3.25
N LEU A 151 -19.16 -16.08 4.10
CA LEU A 151 -18.90 -17.46 4.51
C LEU A 151 -19.71 -17.88 5.75
N GLN A 152 -20.27 -16.92 6.50
CA GLN A 152 -21.09 -17.17 7.69
C GLN A 152 -22.60 -17.17 7.43
N THR A 153 -23.03 -16.66 6.27
CA THR A 153 -24.41 -16.74 5.76
C THR A 153 -24.59 -17.95 4.87
#